data_AF-A0A7W1XC89-F1
#
_entry.id   AF-A0A7W1XC89-F1
#
_cell.length_a   1.000
_cell.length_b   1.000
_cell.length_c   1.000
_cell.angle_alpha   90.00
_cell.angle_beta   90.00
_cell.angle_gamma   90.00
#
_symmetry.space_group_name_H-M   'P 1'
#
loop_
_entity.id
_entity.type
_entity.pdbx_description
1 polymer ?
#
loop_
_entity_poly.entity_id
_entity_poly.type
_entity_poly.pdbx_seq_one_letter_code
_entity_poly.pdbx_strand_id
1 'polypeptide(L)' 'MKKERILYWWDESEQALIVICPSINRRKRIKNPGKIERFLQVHQVALEECKGVRWDFDHLGLFRKFWW' A
#
# COMPACT_ATOMS: atom_id res chain seq x y z
N MET A 1 17.70 -8.64 -1.02
CA MET A 1 16.40 -8.84 -1.70
C MET A 1 15.94 -7.50 -2.27
N LYS A 2 15.57 -7.42 -3.55
CA LYS A 2 15.06 -6.17 -4.15
C LYS A 2 13.66 -5.90 -3.59
N LYS A 3 13.40 -4.67 -3.12
CA LYS A 3 12.05 -4.23 -2.78
C LYS A 3 11.34 -3.84 -4.07
N GLU A 4 10.11 -4.30 -4.25
CA GLU A 4 9.28 -3.89 -5.38
C GLU A 4 8.82 -2.45 -5.20
N ARG A 5 8.62 -1.73 -6.30
CA ARG A 5 8.06 -0.37 -6.29
C ARG A 5 6.54 -0.47 -6.30
N ILE A 6 5.89 0.32 -5.46
CA ILE A 6 4.44 0.37 -5.33
C ILE A 6 3.93 1.79 -5.52
N LEU A 7 2.69 1.90 -6.03
CA LEU A 7 1.89 3.11 -5.83
C LEU A 7 0.78 2.81 -4.86
N TYR A 8 0.38 3.81 -4.08
CA TYR A 8 -0.75 3.68 -3.19
C TYR A 8 -1.51 4.99 -3.04
N TRP A 9 -2.80 4.87 -2.71
CA TRP A 9 -3.68 5.98 -2.37
C TRP A 9 -4.85 5.49 -1.53
N TRP A 10 -5.44 6.39 -0.75
CA TRP A 10 -6.71 6.18 -0.07
C TRP A 10 -7.85 6.46 -1.03
N ASP A 11 -8.71 5.48 -1.22
CA ASP A 11 -9.93 5.61 -2.01
C ASP A 11 -11.11 5.84 -1.06
N GLU A 12 -11.65 7.06 -1.06
CA GLU A 12 -12.78 7.45 -0.22
C GLU A 12 -14.07 6.70 -0.59
N SER A 13 -14.26 6.34 -1.87
CA SER A 13 -15.43 5.59 -2.32
C SER A 13 -15.38 4.14 -1.88
N GLU A 14 -14.20 3.53 -1.85
CA GLU A 14 -14.02 2.14 -1.41
C GLU A 14 -13.77 2.01 0.10
N GLN A 15 -13.53 3.12 0.79
CA GLN A 15 -13.00 3.19 2.17
C GLN A 15 -11.84 2.22 2.36
N ALA A 16 -10.88 2.27 1.43
CA ALA A 16 -9.79 1.32 1.36
C ALA A 16 -8.50 1.99 0.92
N LEU A 17 -7.38 1.53 1.49
CA LEU A 17 -6.07 1.85 0.94
C LEU A 17 -5.80 0.93 -0.25
N ILE A 18 -5.68 1.52 -1.43
CA ILE A 18 -5.34 0.83 -2.66
C ILE A 18 -3.83 0.84 -2.79
N VAL A 19 -3.25 -0.34 -3.06
CA VAL A 19 -1.81 -0.49 -3.30
C VAL A 19 -1.62 -1.27 -4.59
N ILE A 20 -0.83 -0.76 -5.51
CA ILE A 20 -0.49 -1.40 -6.79
C ILE A 20 1.01 -1.62 -6.89
N CYS A 21 1.40 -2.75 -7.46
CA CYS A 21 2.78 -3.07 -7.80
C CYS A 21 2.87 -3.17 -9.33
N PRO A 22 3.37 -2.12 -10.03
CA PRO A 22 3.38 -2.08 -11.48
C PRO A 22 4.23 -3.18 -12.13
N SER A 23 5.36 -3.54 -11.51
CA SER A 23 6.31 -4.53 -12.05
C SER A 23 5.69 -5.91 -12.26
N ILE A 24 4.73 -6.29 -11.42
CA ILE A 24 4.03 -7.57 -11.48
C ILE A 24 2.55 -7.42 -11.86
N ASN A 25 2.12 -6.21 -12.21
CA ASN A 25 0.74 -5.85 -12.53
C ASN A 25 -0.29 -6.38 -11.52
N ARG A 26 -0.03 -6.20 -10.21
CA ARG A 26 -0.94 -6.64 -9.14
C ARG A 26 -1.45 -5.47 -8.33
N ARG A 27 -2.68 -5.61 -7.82
CA ARG A 27 -3.34 -4.67 -6.91
C ARG A 27 -3.76 -5.39 -5.62
N LYS A 28 -3.62 -4.70 -4.49
CA LYS A 28 -4.21 -5.07 -3.19
C LYS A 28 -5.08 -3.93 -2.68
N ARG A 29 -6.15 -4.30 -1.98
CA ARG A 29 -7.06 -3.40 -1.27
C ARG A 29 -6.96 -3.71 0.21
N ILE A 30 -6.62 -2.73 1.03
CA ILE A 30 -6.51 -2.88 2.48
C ILE A 30 -7.68 -2.13 3.11
N LYS A 31 -8.65 -2.87 3.66
CA LYS A 31 -9.83 -2.32 4.35
C LYS A 31 -9.74 -2.40 5.87
N ASN A 32 -8.90 -3.29 6.39
CA ASN A 32 -8.77 -3.48 7.83
C ASN A 32 -8.04 -2.27 8.45
N PRO A 33 -8.65 -1.55 9.42
CA PRO A 33 -8.07 -0.35 10.01
C PRO A 33 -6.68 -0.55 10.59
N GLY A 34 -6.46 -1.64 11.36
CA GLY A 34 -5.15 -1.95 11.92
C GLY A 34 -4.06 -2.22 10.87
N LYS A 35 -4.43 -2.82 9.72
CA LYS A 35 -3.51 -2.96 8.58
C LYS A 35 -3.23 -1.62 7.88
N ILE A 36 -4.22 -0.73 7.82
CA ILE A 36 -4.07 0.62 7.26
C ILE A 36 -3.11 1.43 8.16
N GLU A 37 -3.37 1.49 9.46
CA GLU A 37 -2.51 2.19 10.44
C GLU A 37 -1.07 1.68 10.37
N ARG A 38 -0.88 0.35 10.36
CA ARG A 38 0.45 -0.25 10.22
C ARG A 38 1.13 0.16 8.90
N PHE A 39 0.38 0.20 7.79
CA PHE A 39 0.91 0.65 6.50
C PHE A 39 1.38 2.11 6.60
N LEU A 40 0.51 3.01 7.08
CA LEU A 40 0.80 4.43 7.23
C LEU A 40 2.04 4.67 8.12
N GLN A 41 2.16 3.95 9.23
CA GLN A 41 3.33 4.02 10.11
C GLN A 41 4.63 3.60 9.42
N VAL A 42 4.63 2.48 8.68
CA VAL A 42 5.82 1.99 7.97
C VAL A 42 6.26 2.96 6.88
N HIS A 43 5.30 3.59 6.21
CA HIS A 43 5.54 4.56 5.15
C HIS A 43 5.71 6.00 5.66
N GLN A 44 5.56 6.23 6.97
CA GLN A 44 5.66 7.54 7.62
C GLN A 44 4.79 8.62 6.97
N VAL A 45 3.54 8.27 6.65
CA VAL A 45 2.56 9.16 6.01
C VAL A 45 1.26 9.17 6.81
N ALA A 46 0.56 10.30 6.78
CA ALA A 46 -0.81 10.39 7.27
C ALA A 46 -1.81 9.89 6.21
N LEU A 47 -3.02 9.52 6.65
CA LEU A 47 -4.07 9.05 5.74
C LEU A 47 -4.50 10.17 4.77
N GLU A 48 -4.54 11.41 5.24
CA GLU A 48 -4.89 12.60 4.47
C GLU A 48 -3.90 12.84 3.32
N GLU A 49 -2.62 12.55 3.54
CA GLU A 49 -1.60 12.63 2.50
C GLU A 49 -1.75 11.57 1.41
N CYS A 50 -2.52 10.51 1.68
CA CYS A 50 -2.82 9.44 0.74
C CYS A 50 -4.05 9.73 -0.14
N LYS A 51 -4.71 10.89 0.00
CA LYS A 51 -5.78 11.30 -0.95
C LYS A 51 -5.26 11.48 -2.38
N GLY A 52 -3.96 11.75 -2.53
CA GLY A 52 -3.25 11.70 -3.80
C GLY A 52 -2.49 10.38 -4.00
N VAL A 53 -2.14 10.08 -5.25
CA VAL A 53 -1.30 8.91 -5.56
C VAL A 53 0.12 9.14 -5.07
N ARG A 54 0.63 8.23 -4.24
CA ARG A 54 1.99 8.22 -3.73
C ARG A 54 2.77 7.05 -4.30
N TRP A 55 4.09 7.18 -4.27
CA TRP A 55 5.03 6.23 -4.84
C TRP A 55 6.10 5.87 -3.82
N ASP A 56 6.33 4.58 -3.59
CA ASP A 56 7.33 4.11 -2.62
C ASP A 56 7.73 2.64 -2.88
N PHE A 57 8.50 2.04 -1.97
CA PHE A 57 8.85 0.62 -2.01
C PHE A 57 7.90 -0.24 -1.16
N ASP A 58 7.75 -1.52 -1.51
CA ASP A 58 6.98 -2.48 -0.71
C ASP A 58 7.75 -2.88 0.56
N HIS A 59 7.70 -2.01 1.57
CA HIS A 59 8.35 -2.21 2.87
C HIS A 59 7.73 -3.36 3.67
N LEU A 60 6.43 -3.60 3.47
CA LEU A 60 5.66 -4.64 4.16
C LEU A 60 5.69 -6.00 3.45
N GLY A 61 6.31 -6.09 2.27
CA GLY A 61 6.35 -7.32 1.49
C GLY A 61 4.97 -7.78 1.05
N LEU A 62 4.02 -6.86 0.86
CA LEU A 62 2.65 -7.11 0.42
C LEU A 62 2.59 -7.94 -0.87
N PHE A 63 3.60 -7.83 -1.73
CA PHE A 63 3.66 -8.49 -3.04
C PHE A 63 4.75 -9.56 -3.14
N ARG A 64 5.38 -9.96 -2.02
CA ARG A 64 6.32 -11.08 -2.03
C ARG A 64 5.59 -12.39 -2.32
N LYS A 65 6.20 -13.24 -3.17
CA LYS A 65 5.63 -14.52 -3.64
C LYS A 65 5.41 -15.58 -2.55
N PHE A 66 5.87 -15.34 -1.33
CA PHE A 66 5.76 -16.28 -0.22
C PHE A 66 5.31 -15.51 1.03
N TRP A 67 4.43 -16.13 1.81
CA TRP A 67 3.92 -15.71 3.13
C TRP A 67 2.63 -14.87 3.13
N TRP A 68 1.50 -15.56 3.01
CA TRP A 68 0.32 -15.36 3.86
C TRP A 68 0.10 -16.65 4.65
#